data_AF-A0A962IVG9-F1
#
_entry.id   AF-A0A962IVG9-F1
#
_cell.length_a   1.000
_cell.length_b   1.000
_cell.length_c   1.000
_cell.angle_alpha   90.00
_cell.angle_beta   90.00
_cell.angle_gamma   90.00
#
_symmetry.space_group_name_H-M   'P 1'
#
loop_
_entity.id
_entity.type
_entity.pdbx_description
1 polymer ?
#
loop_
_entity_poly.entity_id
_entity_poly.type
_entity_poly.pdbx_seq_one_letter_code
_entity_poly.pdbx_strand_id
1 'polypeptide(L)'
;MDENMLARVPDNLVAWVTDPVVLTVFAIVLGTMVLNFVLKRILYRIDKRVAQTSTVWDDALLHAIQQPLSLLIWVLGMTWAADVISARADTGLSDIVEPFRYVAVVVLIALFLTRFVKELENGFIHNGADVTTANAIGKLIRISIVITAALSVLQTL
;
A
#
# COMPACT_ATOMS: atom_id res chain seq x y z
N MET A 1 -48.69 0.13 18.74
CA MET A 1 -47.53 -0.74 18.40
C MET A 1 -47.52 -0.70 16.90
N ASP A 2 -46.83 0.31 16.37
CA ASP A 2 -47.22 0.92 15.10
C ASP A 2 -46.48 0.25 13.94
N GLU A 3 -47.23 -0.42 13.07
CA GLU A 3 -46.77 -1.12 11.87
C GLU A 3 -46.18 -0.18 10.79
N ASN A 4 -46.10 1.14 11.06
CA ASN A 4 -45.70 2.17 10.11
C ASN A 4 -44.27 2.72 10.30
N MET A 5 -43.43 2.08 11.13
CA MET A 5 -42.02 2.49 11.27
C MET A 5 -41.12 2.03 10.10
N LEU A 6 -41.58 1.09 9.27
CA LEU A 6 -40.78 0.51 8.17
C LEU A 6 -40.94 1.23 6.81
N ALA A 7 -41.86 2.20 6.70
CA ALA A 7 -42.19 2.87 5.42
C ALA A 7 -41.51 4.24 5.23
N ARG A 8 -40.52 4.57 6.07
CA ARG A 8 -39.87 5.89 6.08
C ARG A 8 -38.37 5.78 5.82
N VAL A 9 -37.99 4.99 4.81
CA VAL A 9 -36.71 5.24 4.12
C VAL A 9 -36.99 6.43 3.21
N PRO A 10 -36.50 7.64 3.53
CA PRO A 10 -36.77 8.80 2.71
C PRO A 10 -36.13 8.60 1.32
N ASP A 11 -36.86 8.91 0.24
CA ASP A 11 -36.44 8.62 -1.14
C ASP A 11 -35.09 9.25 -1.53
N ASN A 12 -34.66 10.26 -0.79
CA ASN A 12 -33.34 10.86 -0.89
C ASN A 12 -32.19 9.91 -0.51
N LEU A 13 -32.40 8.96 0.39
CA LEU A 13 -31.40 7.94 0.76
C LEU A 13 -31.18 6.97 -0.40
N VAL A 14 -32.26 6.53 -1.04
CA VAL A 14 -32.16 5.63 -2.20
C VAL A 14 -31.48 6.37 -3.35
N ALA A 15 -31.90 7.62 -3.65
CA ALA A 15 -31.31 8.45 -4.69
C ALA A 15 -29.82 8.71 -4.48
N TRP A 16 -29.39 8.97 -3.23
CA TRP A 16 -27.99 9.20 -2.88
C TRP A 16 -27.14 7.91 -2.96
N VAL A 17 -27.68 6.76 -2.57
CA VAL A 17 -26.97 5.47 -2.66
C VAL A 17 -26.86 4.98 -4.11
N THR A 18 -27.86 5.27 -4.96
CA THR A 18 -27.79 4.96 -6.39
C THR A 18 -26.98 5.97 -7.21
N ASP A 19 -26.41 7.01 -6.58
CA ASP A 19 -25.56 7.95 -7.28
C ASP A 19 -24.34 7.22 -7.89
N PRO A 20 -24.10 7.33 -9.22
CA PRO A 20 -22.95 6.73 -9.88
C PRO A 20 -21.59 6.98 -9.20
N VAL A 21 -21.41 8.11 -8.50
CA VAL A 21 -20.16 8.38 -7.78
C VAL A 21 -20.03 7.56 -6.50
N VAL A 22 -21.12 7.44 -5.73
CA VAL A 22 -21.11 6.62 -4.52
C VAL A 22 -20.84 5.16 -4.90
N LEU A 23 -21.46 4.68 -5.98
CA LEU A 23 -21.19 3.36 -6.56
C LEU A 23 -19.74 3.19 -7.03
N THR A 24 -19.16 4.19 -7.70
CA THR A 24 -17.78 4.12 -8.21
C THR A 24 -16.75 4.14 -7.07
N VAL A 25 -16.91 5.03 -6.09
CA VAL A 25 -16.06 5.09 -4.89
C VAL A 25 -16.17 3.78 -4.10
N PHE A 26 -17.40 3.28 -3.91
CA PHE A 26 -17.63 2.01 -3.24
C PHE A 26 -16.95 0.85 -3.98
N ALA A 27 -17.06 0.78 -5.31
CA ALA A 27 -16.40 -0.23 -6.12
C ALA A 27 -14.87 -0.15 -6.05
N ILE A 28 -14.29 1.06 -6.04
CA ILE A 28 -12.85 1.28 -5.89
C ILE A 28 -12.38 0.81 -4.50
N VAL A 29 -13.07 1.20 -3.43
CA VAL A 29 -12.72 0.81 -2.05
C VAL A 29 -12.88 -0.70 -1.87
N LEU A 30 -13.99 -1.27 -2.32
CA LEU A 30 -14.25 -2.70 -2.28
C LEU A 30 -13.20 -3.47 -3.10
N GLY A 31 -12.90 -3.02 -4.31
CA GLY A 31 -11.86 -3.60 -5.17
C GLY A 31 -10.48 -3.53 -4.56
N THR A 32 -10.10 -2.39 -3.98
CA THR A 32 -8.85 -2.19 -3.24
C THR A 32 -8.74 -3.15 -2.06
N MET A 33 -9.82 -3.30 -1.29
CA MET A 33 -9.87 -4.20 -0.14
C MET A 33 -9.78 -5.67 -0.55
N VAL A 34 -10.49 -6.07 -1.61
CA VAL A 34 -10.41 -7.42 -2.20
C VAL A 34 -9.01 -7.70 -2.73
N LEU A 35 -8.42 -6.75 -3.47
CA LEU A 35 -7.07 -6.90 -4.02
C LEU A 35 -6.03 -7.06 -2.90
N ASN A 36 -6.11 -6.21 -1.86
CA ASN A 36 -5.26 -6.32 -0.67
C ASN A 36 -5.42 -7.66 0.04
N PHE A 37 -6.66 -8.14 0.18
CA PHE A 37 -6.95 -9.45 0.78
C PHE A 37 -6.38 -10.61 -0.06
N VAL A 38 -6.58 -10.59 -1.37
CA VAL A 38 -6.07 -11.59 -2.31
C VAL A 38 -4.54 -11.59 -2.31
N LEU A 39 -3.90 -10.43 -2.35
CA LEU A 39 -2.44 -10.31 -2.28
C LEU A 39 -1.87 -10.86 -0.98
N LYS A 40 -2.45 -10.52 0.18
CA LYS A 40 -2.04 -11.13 1.46
C LYS A 40 -2.25 -12.64 1.45
N ARG A 41 -3.35 -13.12 0.88
CA ARG A 41 -3.66 -14.55 0.79
C ARG A 41 -2.68 -15.28 -0.12
N ILE A 42 -2.29 -14.69 -1.25
CA ILE A 42 -1.31 -15.24 -2.18
C ILE A 42 0.07 -15.24 -1.54
N LEU A 43 0.52 -14.12 -0.96
CA LEU A 43 1.82 -14.04 -0.27
C LEU A 43 1.92 -15.05 0.87
N TYR A 44 0.87 -15.23 1.68
CA TYR A 44 0.82 -16.27 2.72
C TYR A 44 0.84 -17.69 2.16
N ARG A 45 0.29 -17.92 0.96
CA ARG A 45 0.35 -19.22 0.28
C ARG A 45 1.72 -19.48 -0.32
N ILE A 46 2.39 -18.44 -0.83
CA ILE A 46 3.75 -18.51 -1.37
C ILE A 46 4.73 -18.77 -0.23
N ASP A 47 4.65 -18.04 0.88
CA ASP A 47 5.45 -18.25 2.10
C ASP A 47 5.44 -19.72 2.55
N LYS A 48 4.25 -20.36 2.57
CA LYS A 48 4.11 -21.80 2.87
C LYS A 48 4.76 -22.75 1.86
N ARG A 49 4.91 -22.34 0.60
CA ARG A 49 5.58 -23.15 -0.44
C ARG A 49 7.08 -22.87 -0.49
N VAL A 50 7.49 -21.62 -0.30
CA VAL A 50 8.88 -21.19 -0.33
C VAL A 50 9.63 -21.67 0.91
N ALA A 51 8.98 -21.83 2.06
CA ALA A 51 9.54 -22.51 3.23
C ALA A 51 10.02 -23.97 2.97
N GLN A 52 9.69 -24.56 1.81
CA GLN A 52 10.21 -25.87 1.38
C GLN A 52 11.53 -25.75 0.58
N THR A 53 11.93 -24.54 0.21
CA THR A 53 13.15 -24.19 -0.55
C THR A 53 14.01 -23.23 0.28
N SER A 54 15.17 -23.70 0.74
CA SER A 54 16.07 -22.97 1.65
C SER A 54 16.82 -21.80 0.95
N THR A 55 16.10 -20.76 0.52
CA THR A 55 16.71 -19.61 -0.17
C THR A 55 16.42 -18.31 0.58
N VAL A 56 17.44 -17.80 1.28
CA VAL A 56 17.41 -16.56 2.07
C VAL A 56 16.85 -15.36 1.30
N TRP A 57 17.11 -15.28 -0.01
CA TRP A 57 16.65 -14.18 -0.84
C TRP A 57 15.13 -14.14 -1.00
N ASP A 58 14.48 -15.29 -1.11
CA ASP A 58 13.04 -15.38 -1.39
C ASP A 58 12.22 -15.12 -0.12
N ASP A 59 12.63 -15.74 1.01
CA ASP A 59 12.00 -15.50 2.31
C ASP A 59 12.13 -14.02 2.75
N ALA A 60 13.30 -13.41 2.52
CA ALA A 60 13.52 -12.00 2.83
C ALA A 60 12.70 -11.07 1.93
N LEU A 61 12.58 -11.38 0.63
CA LEU A 61 11.72 -10.64 -0.31
C LEU A 61 10.25 -10.70 0.12
N LEU A 62 9.76 -11.91 0.43
CA LEU A 62 8.36 -12.15 0.79
C LEU A 62 7.98 -11.48 2.11
N HIS A 63 8.83 -11.55 3.13
CA HIS A 63 8.57 -10.87 4.41
C HIS A 63 8.61 -9.36 4.27
N ALA A 64 9.57 -8.83 3.50
CA ALA A 64 9.71 -7.39 3.32
C ALA A 64 8.58 -6.78 2.49
N ILE A 65 8.03 -7.50 1.50
CA ILE A 65 7.01 -6.97 0.58
C ILE A 65 5.61 -6.92 1.19
N GLN A 66 5.27 -7.80 2.13
CA GLN A 66 3.90 -7.93 2.66
C GLN A 66 3.33 -6.64 3.27
N GLN A 67 4.12 -5.94 4.08
CA GLN A 67 3.68 -4.70 4.76
C GLN A 67 3.57 -3.49 3.82
N PRO A 68 4.60 -3.13 3.04
CA PRO A 68 4.56 -1.96 2.15
C PRO A 68 3.60 -2.15 0.99
N LEU A 69 3.43 -3.37 0.47
CA LEU A 69 2.48 -3.64 -0.60
C LEU A 69 1.04 -3.42 -0.13
N SER A 70 0.71 -3.81 1.11
CA SER A 70 -0.60 -3.55 1.69
C SER A 70 -0.88 -2.05 1.84
N LEU A 71 0.11 -1.29 2.32
CA LEU A 71 0.01 0.17 2.42
C LEU A 71 -0.13 0.84 1.04
N LEU A 72 0.58 0.35 0.02
CA LEU A 72 0.50 0.87 -1.35
C LEU A 72 -0.89 0.71 -1.94
N ILE A 73 -1.50 -0.46 -1.76
CA ILE A 73 -2.87 -0.71 -2.21
C ILE A 73 -3.84 0.25 -1.51
N TRP A 74 -3.68 0.45 -0.19
CA TRP A 74 -4.47 1.43 0.56
C TRP A 74 -4.33 2.87 0.05
N VAL A 75 -3.09 3.33 -0.19
CA VAL A 75 -2.84 4.67 -0.72
C VAL A 75 -3.47 4.83 -2.11
N LEU A 76 -3.26 3.89 -3.02
CA LEU A 76 -3.83 3.97 -4.37
C LEU A 76 -5.36 3.98 -4.36
N GLY A 77 -5.98 3.12 -3.54
CA GLY A 77 -7.44 3.08 -3.42
C GLY A 77 -8.02 4.36 -2.83
N MET A 78 -7.36 4.95 -1.81
CA MET A 78 -7.78 6.23 -1.24
C MET A 78 -7.59 7.38 -2.22
N THR A 79 -6.49 7.41 -2.97
CA THR A 79 -6.28 8.43 -4.00
C THR A 79 -7.33 8.33 -5.11
N TRP A 80 -7.61 7.14 -5.62
CA TRP A 80 -8.63 6.99 -6.66
C TRP A 80 -10.04 7.34 -6.16
N ALA A 81 -10.36 7.02 -4.91
CA ALA A 81 -11.61 7.49 -4.29
C ALA A 81 -11.66 9.03 -4.22
N ALA A 82 -10.56 9.68 -3.84
CA ALA A 82 -10.46 11.13 -3.78
C ALA A 82 -10.56 11.79 -5.17
N ASP A 83 -9.95 11.21 -6.21
CA ASP A 83 -10.02 11.68 -7.61
C ASP A 83 -11.47 11.66 -8.13
N VAL A 84 -12.24 10.63 -7.80
CA VAL A 84 -13.66 10.54 -8.21
C VAL A 84 -14.53 11.59 -7.50
N ILE A 85 -14.21 11.94 -6.26
CA ILE A 85 -14.91 13.00 -5.50
C ILE A 85 -14.53 14.39 -6.05
N SER A 86 -13.24 14.63 -6.32
CA SER A 86 -12.75 15.92 -6.79
C SER A 86 -13.28 16.26 -8.18
N ALA A 87 -13.40 15.27 -9.08
CA ALA A 87 -13.94 15.43 -10.43
C ALA A 87 -15.39 15.93 -10.49
N ARG A 88 -16.17 15.81 -9.40
CA ARG A 88 -17.53 16.35 -9.31
C ARG A 88 -17.66 17.62 -8.49
N ALA A 89 -16.73 17.86 -7.57
CA ALA A 89 -16.83 18.96 -6.62
C ALA A 89 -16.16 20.25 -7.13
N ASP A 90 -15.27 20.18 -8.14
CA ASP A 90 -14.48 21.33 -8.65
C ASP A 90 -13.77 22.11 -7.52
N THR A 91 -13.47 21.42 -6.41
CA THR A 91 -12.98 22.02 -5.16
C THR A 91 -11.46 22.26 -5.14
N GLY A 92 -10.75 22.08 -6.26
CA GLY A 92 -9.28 22.17 -6.30
C GLY A 92 -8.55 21.07 -5.51
N LEU A 93 -9.26 20.01 -5.09
CA LEU A 93 -8.67 18.89 -4.35
C LEU A 93 -7.70 18.06 -5.22
N SER A 94 -7.87 18.07 -6.55
CA SER A 94 -6.96 17.41 -7.50
C SER A 94 -5.51 17.88 -7.33
N ASP A 95 -5.32 19.17 -7.10
CA ASP A 95 -3.99 19.82 -7.08
C ASP A 95 -3.15 19.38 -5.88
N ILE A 96 -3.80 18.91 -4.80
CA ILE A 96 -3.15 18.37 -3.61
C ILE A 96 -3.01 16.85 -3.69
N VAL A 97 -3.99 16.18 -4.29
CA VAL A 97 -4.05 14.71 -4.36
C VAL A 97 -2.96 14.15 -5.27
N GLU A 98 -2.65 14.81 -6.39
CA GLU A 98 -1.67 14.32 -7.35
C GLU A 98 -0.22 14.31 -6.81
N PRO A 99 0.31 15.40 -6.22
CA PRO A 99 1.61 15.38 -5.56
C PRO A 99 1.65 14.44 -4.35
N PHE A 100 0.56 14.38 -3.57
CA PHE A 100 0.47 13.49 -2.41
C PHE A 100 0.57 12.02 -2.81
N ARG A 101 -0.07 11.61 -3.90
CA ARG A 101 0.03 10.25 -4.44
C ARG A 101 1.47 9.90 -4.78
N TYR A 102 2.17 10.80 -5.49
CA TYR A 102 3.56 10.56 -5.86
C TYR A 102 4.45 10.42 -4.63
N VAL A 103 4.37 11.36 -3.69
CA VAL A 103 5.14 11.34 -2.43
C VAL A 103 4.85 10.06 -1.64
N ALA A 104 3.59 9.67 -1.52
CA ALA A 104 3.20 8.46 -0.81
C ALA A 104 3.79 7.20 -1.48
N VAL A 105 3.74 7.09 -2.81
CA VAL A 105 4.35 5.96 -3.54
C VAL A 105 5.86 5.90 -3.32
N VAL A 106 6.56 7.04 -3.43
CA VAL A 106 8.03 7.10 -3.21
C VAL A 106 8.39 6.67 -1.81
N VAL A 107 7.71 7.19 -0.79
CA VAL A 107 7.94 6.84 0.62
C VAL A 107 7.68 5.35 0.87
N LEU A 108 6.65 4.79 0.25
CA LEU A 108 6.33 3.37 0.39
C LEU A 108 7.37 2.47 -0.26
N ILE A 109 7.88 2.83 -1.44
CA ILE A 109 8.99 2.13 -2.08
C ILE A 109 10.24 2.21 -1.20
N ALA A 110 10.54 3.39 -0.64
CA ALA A 110 11.67 3.55 0.26
C ALA A 110 11.53 2.68 1.52
N LEU A 111 10.36 2.66 2.15
CA LEU A 111 10.07 1.80 3.29
C LEU A 111 10.17 0.30 2.94
N PHE A 112 9.73 -0.09 1.74
CA PHE A 112 9.90 -1.45 1.25
C PHE A 112 11.37 -1.82 1.11
N LEU A 113 12.15 -1.02 0.39
CA LEU A 113 13.55 -1.32 0.12
C LEU A 113 14.38 -1.32 1.41
N THR A 114 14.12 -0.40 2.34
CA THR A 114 14.83 -0.37 3.63
C THR A 114 14.50 -1.58 4.51
N ARG A 115 13.25 -2.06 4.49
CA ARG A 115 12.88 -3.32 5.17
C ARG A 115 13.50 -4.53 4.49
N PHE A 116 13.50 -4.56 3.16
CA PHE A 116 14.06 -5.66 2.38
C PHE A 116 15.55 -5.86 2.64
N VAL A 117 16.32 -4.76 2.64
CA VAL A 117 17.74 -4.80 2.98
C VAL A 117 17.97 -5.35 4.38
N LYS A 118 17.16 -4.95 5.36
CA LYS A 118 17.28 -5.44 6.75
C LYS A 118 17.00 -6.94 6.85
N GLU A 119 16.00 -7.44 6.12
CA GLU A 119 15.66 -8.86 6.14
C GLU A 119 16.73 -9.71 5.42
N LEU A 120 17.28 -9.20 4.31
CA LEU A 120 18.43 -9.81 3.65
C LEU A 120 19.65 -9.86 4.56
N GLU A 121 20.01 -8.77 5.24
CA GLU A 121 21.12 -8.73 6.20
C GLU A 121 20.97 -9.86 7.25
N ASN A 122 19.78 -9.96 7.86
CA ASN A 122 19.49 -10.97 8.88
C ASN A 122 19.60 -12.40 8.32
N GLY A 123 19.03 -12.66 7.14
CA GLY A 123 19.08 -13.98 6.52
C GLY A 123 20.48 -14.39 6.08
N PHE A 124 21.27 -13.44 5.57
CA PHE A 124 22.68 -13.70 5.20
C PHE A 124 23.53 -14.01 6.43
N ILE A 125 23.37 -13.25 7.51
CA ILE A 125 24.04 -13.49 8.79
C ILE A 125 23.69 -14.89 9.33
N HIS A 126 22.43 -15.29 9.23
CA HIS A 126 21.99 -16.61 9.69
C HIS A 126 22.63 -17.76 8.90
N ASN A 127 22.89 -17.56 7.60
CA ASN A 127 23.58 -18.53 6.73
C ASN A 127 25.12 -18.52 6.86
N GLY A 128 25.67 -17.86 7.88
CA GLY A 128 27.10 -17.85 8.17
C GLY A 128 27.90 -16.80 7.40
N ALA A 129 27.24 -15.79 6.81
CA ALA A 129 27.94 -14.64 6.25
C ALA A 129 28.57 -13.77 7.34
N ASP A 130 29.65 -13.07 6.99
CA ASP A 130 30.31 -12.16 7.92
C ASP A 130 29.40 -10.97 8.30
N VAL A 131 29.13 -10.84 9.60
CA VAL A 131 28.23 -9.84 10.19
C VAL A 131 28.72 -8.43 9.89
N THR A 132 30.03 -8.20 9.91
CA THR A 132 30.59 -6.86 9.74
C THR A 132 30.40 -6.35 8.32
N THR A 133 30.60 -7.23 7.33
CA THR A 133 30.40 -6.93 5.91
C THR A 133 28.91 -6.74 5.58
N ALA A 134 28.05 -7.65 6.05
CA ALA A 134 26.61 -7.55 5.80
C ALA A 134 26.01 -6.25 6.34
N ASN A 135 26.34 -5.89 7.59
CA ASN A 135 25.85 -4.68 8.23
C ASN A 135 26.43 -3.39 7.60
N ALA A 136 27.69 -3.41 7.15
CA ALA A 136 28.26 -2.27 6.44
C ALA A 136 27.56 -2.01 5.11
N ILE A 137 27.33 -3.07 4.32
CA ILE A 137 26.67 -2.98 3.02
C ILE A 137 25.23 -2.49 3.17
N GLY A 138 24.42 -3.10 4.03
CA GLY A 138 23.03 -2.69 4.12
C GLY A 138 22.84 -1.34 4.82
N LYS A 139 23.76 -0.88 5.66
CA LYS A 139 23.78 0.51 6.14
C LYS A 139 24.03 1.50 4.99
N LEU A 140 24.95 1.21 4.08
CA LEU A 140 25.20 2.05 2.89
C LEU A 140 23.97 2.10 1.97
N ILE A 141 23.38 0.94 1.67
CA ILE A 141 22.17 0.87 0.82
C ILE A 141 21.01 1.64 1.47
N ARG A 142 20.82 1.50 2.78
CA ARG A 142 19.75 2.20 3.51
C ARG A 142 19.90 3.72 3.44
N ILE A 143 21.13 4.23 3.58
CA ILE A 143 21.42 5.66 3.44
C ILE A 143 21.11 6.13 2.01
N SER A 144 21.53 5.36 0.99
CA SER A 144 21.25 5.69 -0.41
C SER A 144 19.75 5.77 -0.70
N ILE A 145 18.95 4.80 -0.23
CA ILE A 145 17.49 4.78 -0.41
C ILE A 145 16.87 6.03 0.22
N VAL A 146 17.28 6.40 1.44
CA VAL A 146 16.75 7.57 2.14
C VAL A 146 17.07 8.87 1.39
N ILE A 147 18.30 9.02 0.89
CA ILE A 147 18.70 10.20 0.11
C ILE A 147 17.87 10.28 -1.18
N THR A 148 17.75 9.19 -1.93
CA THR A 148 16.94 9.16 -3.16
C THR A 148 15.48 9.50 -2.88
N ALA A 149 14.89 8.91 -1.83
CA ALA A 149 13.52 9.21 -1.45
C ALA A 149 13.33 10.67 -1.06
N ALA A 150 14.24 11.23 -0.26
CA ALA A 150 14.21 12.64 0.13
C ALA A 150 14.33 13.57 -1.09
N LEU A 151 15.22 13.25 -2.03
CA LEU A 151 15.38 14.01 -3.26
C LEU A 151 14.14 13.95 -4.15
N SER A 152 13.56 12.76 -4.34
CA SER A 152 12.33 12.62 -5.14
C SER A 152 11.14 13.37 -4.52
N VAL A 153 10.99 13.33 -3.19
CA VAL A 153 9.94 14.11 -2.51
C VAL A 153 10.17 15.60 -2.69
N LEU A 154 11.42 16.08 -2.52
CA LEU A 154 11.75 17.49 -2.70
C LEU A 154 11.53 17.97 -4.13
N GLN A 155 11.76 17.12 -5.14
CA GLN A 155 11.53 17.46 -6.56
C GLN A 155 10.04 17.51 -6.94
N THR A 156 9.17 16.91 -6.13
CA THR A 156 7.73 16.82 -6.41
C THR A 156 6.96 18.00 -5.80
N LEU A 157 7.51 18.60 -4.75
CA LEU A 157 7.01 19.82 -4.13
C LEU A 157 7.48 21.06 -4.90
#